data_AF-A0A959SIE9-F1
#
_entry.id   AF-A0A959SIE9-F1
#
_cell.length_a   1.000
_cell.length_b   1.000
_cell.length_c   1.000
_cell.angle_alpha   90.00
_cell.angle_beta   90.00
_cell.angle_gamma   90.00
#
_symmetry.space_group_name_H-M   'P 1'
#
loop_
_entity.id
_entity.type
_entity.pdbx_description
1 polymer ?
#
loop_
_entity_poly.entity_id
_entity_poly.type
_entity_poly.pdbx_seq_one_letter_code
_entity_poly.pdbx_strand_id
1 'polypeptide(L)'
;MDFSAKLLSIVLHPLLMPLYTVLLALELDPHLGYFLQAERRWLTVGMLALMTVAFPITSALLLMRSGLVDSLEMRTRQERIAPYVMTLVYYGMTYYLLRRTPLHPAVLAMFIGAMLALTLTTVITLRWKISAHMVGIGGAIGTVLAIATIHAIPLLPMVAALILLAGLLGSARLLTSDHTQAQVLTGALVGALCTYFPVVLGWSL
;
A
#
# COMPACT_ATOMS: atom_id res chain seq x y z
N MET A 1 -4.74 26.81 4.15
CA MET A 1 -4.51 25.37 3.90
C MET A 1 -3.72 24.82 5.08
N ASP A 2 -4.23 23.77 5.72
CA ASP A 2 -3.64 23.23 6.94
C ASP A 2 -2.36 22.43 6.60
N PHE A 3 -1.19 22.98 6.95
CA PHE A 3 0.13 22.42 6.61
C PHE A 3 0.27 20.97 7.07
N SER A 4 -0.24 20.67 8.27
CA SER A 4 -0.23 19.34 8.88
C SER A 4 -0.96 18.29 8.02
N ALA A 5 -2.10 18.65 7.44
CA ALA A 5 -2.89 17.74 6.61
C ALA A 5 -2.17 17.40 5.29
N LYS A 6 -1.46 18.37 4.70
CA LYS A 6 -0.62 18.13 3.52
C LYS A 6 0.58 17.25 3.85
N LEU A 7 1.28 17.55 4.93
CA LEU A 7 2.44 16.78 5.38
C LEU A 7 2.06 15.32 5.63
N LEU A 8 0.96 15.07 6.34
CA LEU A 8 0.48 13.73 6.63
C LEU A 8 0.18 12.94 5.34
N SER A 9 -0.38 13.60 4.33
CA SER A 9 -0.68 12.98 3.03
C SER A 9 0.57 12.65 2.22
N ILE A 10 1.63 13.45 2.35
CA ILE A 10 2.92 13.21 1.70
C ILE A 10 3.64 12.05 2.38
N VAL A 11 3.69 12.04 3.71
CA VAL A 11 4.37 10.99 4.47
C VAL A 11 3.66 9.65 4.31
N LEU A 12 2.33 9.64 4.31
CA LEU A 12 1.49 8.44 4.14
C LEU A 12 0.98 8.29 2.69
N HIS A 13 1.81 8.69 1.74
CA HIS A 13 1.46 8.61 0.33
C HIS A 13 1.29 7.15 -0.10
N PRO A 14 0.29 6.79 -0.94
CA PRO A 14 -0.01 5.40 -1.32
C PRO A 14 1.20 4.63 -1.88
N LEU A 15 2.09 5.32 -2.59
CA LEU A 15 3.30 4.70 -3.16
C LEU A 15 4.31 4.25 -2.09
N LEU A 16 4.35 4.91 -0.93
CA LEU A 16 5.24 4.55 0.18
C LEU A 16 4.67 3.41 1.03
N MET A 17 3.35 3.22 1.01
CA MET A 17 2.67 2.30 1.91
C MET A 17 3.09 0.83 1.77
N PRO A 18 3.29 0.25 0.56
CA PRO A 18 3.81 -1.12 0.46
C PRO A 18 5.19 -1.28 1.10
N LEU A 19 6.09 -0.33 0.87
CA LEU A 19 7.44 -0.35 1.44
C LEU A 19 7.36 -0.30 2.98
N TYR A 20 6.61 0.66 3.53
CA TYR A 20 6.41 0.76 4.97
C TYR A 20 5.76 -0.48 5.57
N THR A 21 4.78 -1.05 4.88
CA THR A 21 4.07 -2.25 5.37
C THR A 21 4.97 -3.46 5.42
N VAL A 22 5.82 -3.68 4.40
CA VAL A 22 6.81 -4.78 4.41
C VAL A 22 7.87 -4.56 5.48
N LEU A 23 8.40 -3.34 5.61
CA LEU A 23 9.38 -3.03 6.65
C LEU A 23 8.82 -3.25 8.05
N LEU A 24 7.59 -2.77 8.28
CA LEU A 24 6.88 -2.97 9.54
C LEU A 24 6.63 -4.46 9.80
N ALA A 25 6.19 -5.22 8.79
CA ALA A 25 5.96 -6.65 8.91
C ALA A 25 7.24 -7.41 9.30
N LEU A 26 8.37 -7.13 8.62
CA LEU A 26 9.67 -7.75 8.93
C LEU A 26 10.20 -7.40 10.33
N GLU A 27 9.81 -6.24 10.87
CA GLU A 27 10.20 -5.81 12.22
C GLU A 27 9.32 -6.42 13.30
N LEU A 28 8.00 -6.47 13.07
CA LEU A 28 7.03 -7.04 14.01
C LEU A 28 7.11 -8.57 14.08
N ASP A 29 7.54 -9.19 12.99
CA ASP A 29 7.67 -10.64 12.89
C ASP A 29 8.99 -11.05 12.21
N PRO A 30 10.02 -11.32 13.02
CA PRO A 30 11.32 -11.79 12.53
C PRO A 30 11.24 -13.10 11.73
N HIS A 31 10.19 -13.91 11.90
CA HIS A 31 10.01 -15.17 11.14
C HIS A 31 9.90 -14.89 9.63
N LEU A 32 9.32 -13.74 9.26
CA LEU A 32 9.14 -13.36 7.85
C LEU A 32 10.46 -13.21 7.08
N GLY A 33 11.51 -12.79 7.78
CA GLY A 33 12.85 -12.56 7.24
C GLY A 33 13.89 -13.55 7.75
N TYR A 34 13.52 -14.63 8.45
CA TYR A 34 14.46 -15.50 9.17
C TYR A 34 15.55 -16.10 8.27
N PHE A 35 15.19 -16.53 7.06
CA PHE A 35 16.12 -17.10 6.07
C PHE A 35 16.84 -16.05 5.21
N LEU A 36 16.56 -14.76 5.44
CA LEU A 36 17.15 -13.67 4.68
C LEU A 36 18.42 -13.17 5.37
N GLN A 37 19.57 -13.43 4.74
CA GLN A 37 20.86 -12.89 5.18
C GLN A 37 20.83 -11.35 5.25
N ALA A 38 21.56 -10.76 6.21
CA ALA A 38 21.55 -9.31 6.45
C ALA A 38 21.91 -8.48 5.21
N GLU A 39 22.89 -8.91 4.41
CA GLU A 39 23.27 -8.25 3.16
C GLU A 39 22.13 -8.28 2.13
N ARG A 40 21.43 -9.42 2.04
CA ARG A 40 20.28 -9.60 1.13
C ARG A 40 19.06 -8.82 1.59
N ARG A 41 18.92 -8.56 2.89
CA ARG A 41 17.82 -7.74 3.44
C ARG A 41 17.82 -6.34 2.83
N TRP A 42 18.96 -5.67 2.81
CA TRP A 42 19.06 -4.32 2.25
C TRP A 42 18.87 -4.28 0.73
N LEU A 43 19.35 -5.31 0.01
CA LEU A 43 19.09 -5.44 -1.43
C LEU A 43 17.59 -5.62 -1.71
N THR A 44 16.90 -6.48 -0.94
CA THR A 44 15.45 -6.67 -1.07
C THR A 44 14.68 -5.39 -0.76
N VAL A 45 15.03 -4.67 0.31
CA VAL A 45 14.40 -3.38 0.65
C VAL A 45 14.66 -2.32 -0.42
N GLY A 46 15.88 -2.23 -0.95
CA GLY A 46 16.22 -1.31 -2.04
C GLY A 46 15.44 -1.62 -3.32
N MET A 47 15.31 -2.90 -3.68
CA MET A 47 14.47 -3.36 -4.79
C MET A 47 13.00 -2.99 -4.56
N LEU A 48 12.46 -3.21 -3.36
CA LEU A 48 11.09 -2.83 -3.00
C LEU A 48 10.85 -1.33 -3.14
N ALA A 49 11.78 -0.50 -2.65
CA ALA A 49 11.70 0.95 -2.79
C ALA A 49 11.76 1.39 -4.26
N LEU A 50 12.62 0.77 -5.06
CA LEU A 50 12.72 1.06 -6.49
C LEU A 50 11.41 0.73 -7.21
N MET A 51 10.84 -0.44 -6.96
CA MET A 51 9.66 -0.93 -7.68
C MET A 51 8.35 -0.30 -7.19
N THR A 52 8.21 -0.01 -5.90
CA THR A 52 6.94 0.49 -5.33
C THR A 52 6.90 2.01 -5.21
N VAL A 53 8.06 2.69 -5.27
CA VAL A 53 8.16 4.15 -5.15
C VAL A 53 8.77 4.78 -6.40
N ALA A 54 10.03 4.46 -6.71
CA ALA A 54 10.78 5.20 -7.73
C ALA A 54 10.20 5.02 -9.15
N PHE A 55 9.88 3.79 -9.56
CA PHE A 55 9.30 3.52 -10.88
C PHE A 55 7.89 4.07 -11.06
N PRO A 56 6.95 3.92 -10.11
CA PRO A 56 5.66 4.59 -10.17
C PRO A 56 5.76 6.12 -10.25
N ILE A 57 6.62 6.76 -9.44
CA ILE A 57 6.83 8.21 -9.50
C ILE A 57 7.38 8.62 -10.85
N THR A 58 8.42 7.93 -11.33
CA THR A 58 9.03 8.23 -12.64
C THR A 58 7.99 8.10 -13.75
N SER A 59 7.16 7.05 -13.72
CA SER A 59 6.09 6.86 -14.70
C SER A 59 5.04 7.95 -14.65
N ALA A 60 4.61 8.36 -13.44
CA ALA A 60 3.66 9.46 -13.28
C ALA A 60 4.25 10.78 -13.82
N LEU A 61 5.54 11.05 -13.60
CA LEU A 61 6.22 12.22 -14.14
C LEU A 61 6.33 12.19 -15.66
N LEU A 62 6.59 11.01 -16.25
CA LEU A 62 6.62 10.85 -17.71
C LEU A 62 5.23 11.05 -18.33
N LEU A 63 4.18 10.53 -17.71
CA LEU A 63 2.79 10.76 -18.12
C LEU A 63 2.40 12.24 -18.01
N MET A 64 2.92 12.94 -17.00
CA MET A 64 2.71 14.37 -16.87
C MET A 64 3.42 15.15 -17.98
N ARG A 65 4.66 14.77 -18.32
CA ARG A 65 5.39 15.38 -19.44
C ARG A 65 4.79 15.10 -20.81
N SER A 66 4.09 13.98 -20.99
CA SER A 66 3.39 13.68 -22.25
C SER A 66 2.01 14.34 -22.35
N GLY A 67 1.56 15.05 -21.32
CA GLY A 67 0.25 15.71 -21.29
C GLY A 67 -0.94 14.76 -21.03
N LEU A 68 -0.68 13.52 -20.59
CA LEU A 68 -1.73 12.57 -20.21
C LEU A 68 -2.26 12.80 -18.79
N VAL A 69 -1.49 13.49 -17.95
CA VAL A 69 -1.84 13.83 -16.56
C VAL A 69 -1.44 15.29 -16.30
N ASP A 70 -2.33 16.11 -15.75
CA ASP A 70 -2.06 17.54 -15.54
C ASP A 70 -1.20 17.79 -14.29
N SER A 71 -1.31 16.92 -13.28
CA SER A 71 -0.55 17.05 -12.02
C SER A 71 -0.41 15.73 -11.28
N LEU A 72 0.61 15.61 -10.42
CA LEU A 72 0.79 14.45 -9.54
C LEU A 72 -0.37 14.23 -8.55
N GLU A 73 -1.19 15.26 -8.29
CA GLU A 73 -2.39 15.12 -7.46
C GLU A 73 -3.52 14.35 -8.17
N MET A 74 -3.46 14.21 -9.50
CA MET A 74 -4.42 13.47 -10.35
C MET A 74 -5.86 13.82 -9.99
N ARG A 75 -6.26 15.03 -10.38
CA ARG A 75 -7.51 15.68 -9.94
C ARG A 75 -8.72 14.93 -10.46
N THR A 76 -8.65 14.38 -11.66
CA THR A 76 -9.73 13.62 -12.28
C THR A 76 -9.55 12.11 -12.08
N ARG A 77 -10.62 11.34 -12.33
CA ARG A 77 -10.56 9.88 -12.21
C ARG A 77 -9.78 9.26 -13.35
N GLN A 78 -9.88 9.86 -14.54
CA GLN A 78 -9.24 9.43 -15.77
C GLN A 78 -7.71 9.47 -15.67
N GLU A 79 -7.17 10.55 -15.09
CA GLU A 79 -5.73 10.71 -14.84
C GLU A 79 -5.14 9.64 -13.92
N ARG A 80 -5.96 9.02 -13.06
CA ARG A 80 -5.50 8.00 -12.10
C ARG A 80 -5.32 6.62 -12.72
N ILE A 81 -6.03 6.33 -13.81
CA ILE A 81 -6.10 4.98 -14.37
C ILE A 81 -4.74 4.53 -14.90
N ALA A 82 -4.09 5.33 -15.75
CA ALA A 82 -2.78 4.97 -16.30
C ALA A 82 -1.71 4.80 -15.20
N PRO A 83 -1.53 5.73 -14.24
CA PRO A 83 -0.62 5.53 -13.11
C PRO A 83 -0.92 4.29 -12.27
N TYR A 84 -2.19 3.97 -12.01
CA TYR A 84 -2.55 2.78 -11.24
C TYR A 84 -2.25 1.48 -11.99
N VAL A 85 -2.56 1.42 -13.29
CA VAL A 85 -2.23 0.26 -14.12
C VAL A 85 -0.72 0.03 -14.20
N MET A 86 0.07 1.10 -14.39
CA MET A 86 1.53 1.01 -14.37
C MET A 86 2.04 0.53 -13.01
N THR A 87 1.50 1.06 -11.91
CA THR A 87 1.85 0.63 -10.55
C THR A 87 1.51 -0.84 -10.32
N LEU A 88 0.40 -1.33 -10.87
CA LEU A 88 0.01 -2.74 -10.79
C LEU A 88 1.02 -3.65 -11.52
N VAL A 89 1.51 -3.23 -12.68
CA VAL A 89 2.59 -3.94 -13.40
C VAL A 89 3.85 -4.01 -12.53
N TYR A 90 4.25 -2.90 -11.89
CA TYR A 90 5.41 -2.89 -10.99
C TYR A 90 5.22 -3.78 -9.76
N TYR A 91 4.00 -3.85 -9.20
CA TYR A 91 3.71 -4.79 -8.12
C TYR A 91 3.81 -6.25 -8.58
N GLY A 92 3.35 -6.56 -9.80
CA GLY A 92 3.52 -7.88 -10.40
C GLY A 92 4.99 -8.26 -10.60
N MET A 93 5.81 -7.31 -11.10
CA MET A 93 7.26 -7.49 -11.20
C MET A 93 7.91 -7.68 -9.83
N THR A 94 7.49 -6.90 -8.83
CA THR A 94 7.96 -7.04 -7.44
C THR A 94 7.67 -8.42 -6.89
N TYR A 95 6.44 -8.90 -7.05
CA TYR A 95 6.05 -10.25 -6.66
C TYR A 95 6.92 -11.32 -7.35
N TYR A 96 7.15 -11.20 -8.66
CA TYR A 96 8.01 -12.11 -9.40
C TYR A 96 9.44 -12.16 -8.83
N LEU A 97 10.02 -11.00 -8.52
CA LEU A 97 11.37 -10.90 -7.96
C LEU A 97 11.44 -11.44 -6.53
N LEU A 98 10.44 -11.15 -5.69
CA LEU A 98 10.37 -11.68 -4.33
C LEU A 98 10.29 -13.21 -4.29
N ARG A 99 9.65 -13.85 -5.28
CA ARG A 99 9.65 -15.33 -5.39
C ARG A 99 11.04 -15.94 -5.60
N ARG A 100 12.04 -15.14 -5.96
CA ARG A 100 13.44 -15.55 -6.10
C ARG A 100 14.27 -15.30 -4.82
N THR A 101 13.65 -14.77 -3.78
CA THR A 101 14.29 -14.49 -2.48
C THR A 101 13.79 -15.49 -1.43
N PRO A 102 14.63 -15.87 -0.44
CA PRO A 102 14.24 -16.80 0.63
C PRO A 102 13.40 -16.08 1.70
N LEU A 103 12.29 -15.48 1.29
CA LEU A 103 11.32 -14.83 2.17
C LEU A 103 10.21 -15.80 2.53
N HIS A 104 9.59 -15.55 3.68
CA HIS A 104 8.42 -16.28 4.10
C HIS A 104 7.24 -16.07 3.12
N PRO A 105 6.43 -17.11 2.79
CA PRO A 105 5.31 -17.01 1.86
C PRO A 105 4.30 -15.89 2.19
N ALA A 106 4.14 -15.55 3.47
CA ALA A 106 3.28 -14.44 3.89
C ALA A 106 3.68 -13.10 3.23
N VAL A 107 4.97 -12.85 2.97
CA VAL A 107 5.42 -11.62 2.28
C VAL A 107 4.97 -11.61 0.82
N LEU A 108 4.94 -12.77 0.16
CA LEU A 108 4.38 -12.90 -1.19
C LEU A 108 2.86 -12.68 -1.17
N ALA A 109 2.17 -13.22 -0.17
CA ALA A 109 0.74 -13.03 0.02
C ALA A 109 0.36 -11.56 0.28
N MET A 110 1.22 -10.80 0.98
CA MET A 110 1.07 -9.35 1.13
C MET A 110 1.05 -8.64 -0.22
N PHE A 111 1.91 -9.04 -1.16
CA PHE A 111 1.93 -8.46 -2.51
C PHE A 111 0.75 -8.89 -3.37
N ILE A 112 0.27 -10.13 -3.22
CA ILE A 112 -1.00 -10.55 -3.82
C ILE A 112 -2.14 -9.65 -3.33
N GLY A 113 -2.19 -9.40 -2.02
CA GLY A 113 -3.19 -8.52 -1.45
C GLY A 113 -3.08 -7.06 -1.89
N ALA A 114 -1.85 -6.53 -2.00
CA ALA A 114 -1.62 -5.19 -2.51
C ALA A 114 -2.05 -5.05 -3.99
N MET A 115 -1.79 -6.07 -4.82
CA MET A 115 -2.26 -6.12 -6.22
C MET A 115 -3.79 -6.19 -6.29
N LEU A 116 -4.43 -6.99 -5.45
CA LEU A 116 -5.89 -7.08 -5.37
C LEU A 116 -6.49 -5.74 -4.95
N ALA A 117 -5.94 -5.11 -3.90
CA ALA A 117 -6.37 -3.79 -3.42
C ALA A 117 -6.26 -2.74 -4.52
N LEU A 118 -5.13 -2.67 -5.24
CA LEU A 118 -4.91 -1.72 -6.31
C LEU A 118 -5.81 -2.00 -7.53
N THR A 119 -6.05 -3.27 -7.85
CA THR A 119 -6.98 -3.66 -8.92
C THR A 119 -8.39 -3.19 -8.61
N LEU A 120 -8.92 -3.50 -7.41
CA LEU A 120 -10.24 -3.03 -6.98
C LEU A 120 -10.30 -1.50 -6.91
N THR A 121 -9.24 -0.86 -6.41
CA THR A 121 -9.14 0.61 -6.39
C THR A 121 -9.25 1.19 -7.80
N THR A 122 -8.58 0.58 -8.77
CA THR A 122 -8.62 0.99 -10.18
C THR A 122 -10.02 0.82 -10.76
N VAL A 123 -10.64 -0.35 -10.57
CA VAL A 123 -12.00 -0.65 -11.05
C VAL A 123 -13.03 0.32 -10.45
N ILE A 124 -12.97 0.55 -9.14
CA ILE A 124 -13.86 1.49 -8.45
C ILE A 124 -13.64 2.92 -9.00
N THR A 125 -12.38 3.31 -9.22
CA THR A 125 -12.02 4.65 -9.75
C THR A 125 -12.63 4.93 -11.12
N LEU A 126 -12.90 3.90 -11.94
CA LEU A 126 -13.61 4.07 -13.22
C LEU A 126 -14.97 4.75 -13.08
N ARG A 127 -15.64 4.62 -11.92
CA ARG A 127 -16.95 5.24 -11.65
C ARG A 127 -16.95 6.19 -10.44
N TRP A 128 -16.07 5.98 -9.46
CA TRP A 128 -16.11 6.69 -8.19
C TRP A 128 -14.72 6.93 -7.61
N LYS A 129 -14.40 8.18 -7.25
CA LYS A 129 -13.04 8.64 -6.84
C LYS A 129 -12.68 8.16 -5.43
N ILE A 130 -12.51 6.85 -5.24
CA ILE A 130 -12.06 6.25 -3.96
C ILE A 130 -10.69 6.82 -3.53
N SER A 131 -10.46 6.90 -2.21
CA SER A 131 -9.22 7.43 -1.66
C SER A 131 -8.12 6.36 -1.61
N ALA A 132 -7.13 6.44 -2.52
CA ALA A 132 -5.98 5.54 -2.52
C ALA A 132 -5.09 5.68 -1.28
N HIS A 133 -5.08 6.85 -0.62
CA HIS A 133 -4.38 7.04 0.66
C HIS A 133 -4.98 6.14 1.73
N MET A 134 -6.31 6.05 1.75
CA MET A 134 -7.01 5.18 2.68
C MET A 134 -6.84 3.71 2.32
N VAL A 135 -6.78 3.36 1.04
CA VAL A 135 -6.41 2.00 0.60
C VAL A 135 -5.03 1.61 1.10
N GLY A 136 -4.05 2.52 1.00
CA GLY A 136 -2.69 2.27 1.47
C GLY A 136 -2.61 1.99 2.97
N ILE A 137 -3.15 2.88 3.82
CA ILE A 137 -3.12 2.66 5.28
C ILE A 137 -4.05 1.51 5.72
N GLY A 138 -5.17 1.31 5.03
CA GLY A 138 -6.02 0.14 5.20
C GLY A 138 -5.23 -1.15 4.96
N GLY A 139 -4.45 -1.21 3.88
CA GLY A 139 -3.59 -2.36 3.57
C GLY A 139 -2.53 -2.64 4.63
N ALA A 140 -1.96 -1.59 5.25
CA ALA A 140 -1.05 -1.75 6.38
C ALA A 140 -1.77 -2.37 7.60
N ILE A 141 -2.96 -1.85 7.94
CA ILE A 141 -3.79 -2.39 9.05
C ILE A 141 -4.14 -3.85 8.79
N GLY A 142 -4.66 -4.18 7.61
CA GLY A 142 -5.05 -5.54 7.26
C GLY A 142 -3.88 -6.52 7.29
N THR A 143 -2.70 -6.09 6.84
CA THR A 143 -1.48 -6.90 6.91
C THR A 143 -1.05 -7.17 8.34
N VAL A 144 -0.96 -6.14 9.19
CA VAL A 144 -0.53 -6.30 10.59
C VAL A 144 -1.52 -7.16 11.37
N LEU A 145 -2.83 -6.98 11.13
CA LEU A 145 -3.86 -7.86 11.66
C LEU A 145 -3.67 -9.31 11.21
N ALA A 146 -3.38 -9.55 9.92
CA ALA A 146 -3.17 -10.90 9.42
C ALA A 146 -1.94 -11.56 10.06
N ILE A 147 -0.81 -10.85 10.19
CA ILE A 147 0.39 -11.33 10.87
C ILE A 147 0.08 -11.69 12.33
N ALA A 148 -0.65 -10.82 13.04
CA ALA A 148 -1.10 -11.08 14.40
C ALA A 148 -1.91 -12.39 14.50
N THR A 149 -2.75 -12.67 13.49
CA THR A 149 -3.57 -13.90 13.48
C THR A 149 -2.79 -15.16 13.12
N ILE A 150 -1.94 -15.15 12.08
CA ILE A 150 -1.28 -16.37 11.59
C ILE A 150 -0.15 -16.84 12.51
N HIS A 151 0.50 -15.92 13.22
CA HIS A 151 1.62 -16.23 14.12
C HIS A 151 1.30 -15.96 15.60
N ALA A 152 0.04 -15.66 15.92
CA ALA A 152 -0.44 -15.41 17.29
C ALA A 152 0.36 -14.35 18.07
N ILE A 153 0.86 -13.32 17.37
CA ILE A 153 1.66 -12.23 17.95
C ILE A 153 0.72 -11.16 18.51
N PRO A 154 0.86 -10.70 19.77
CA PRO A 154 -0.03 -9.72 20.39
C PRO A 154 0.22 -8.29 19.87
N LEU A 155 -0.17 -8.01 18.62
CA LEU A 155 0.06 -6.74 17.93
C LEU A 155 -1.08 -5.71 18.10
N LEU A 156 -1.99 -5.92 19.07
CA LEU A 156 -3.13 -5.03 19.31
C LEU A 156 -2.72 -3.54 19.48
N PRO A 157 -1.66 -3.18 20.24
CA PRO A 157 -1.23 -1.80 20.35
C PRO A 157 -0.82 -1.19 19.00
N MET A 158 -0.15 -1.96 18.14
CA MET A 158 0.27 -1.51 16.82
C MET A 158 -0.93 -1.32 15.89
N VAL A 159 -1.89 -2.24 15.91
CA VAL A 159 -3.15 -2.11 15.15
C VAL A 159 -3.92 -0.87 15.59
N ALA A 160 -4.04 -0.64 16.90
CA ALA A 160 -4.70 0.54 17.44
C ALA A 160 -3.99 1.83 16.98
N ALA A 161 -2.65 1.87 17.01
CA ALA A 161 -1.87 3.00 16.52
C ALA A 161 -2.11 3.26 15.02
N LEU A 162 -2.14 2.21 14.19
CA LEU A 162 -2.44 2.34 12.76
C LEU A 162 -3.87 2.82 12.49
N ILE A 163 -4.86 2.37 13.28
CA ILE A 163 -6.26 2.85 13.18
C ILE A 163 -6.34 4.35 13.53
N LEU A 164 -5.67 4.79 14.60
CA LEU A 164 -5.60 6.21 14.96
C LEU A 164 -4.94 7.02 13.84
N LEU A 165 -3.84 6.53 13.29
CA LEU A 165 -3.15 7.16 12.16
C LEU A 165 -4.03 7.21 10.89
N ALA A 166 -4.82 6.17 10.64
CA ALA A 166 -5.81 6.15 9.56
C ALA A 166 -6.92 7.17 9.78
N GLY A 167 -7.38 7.38 11.02
CA GLY A 167 -8.33 8.43 11.38
C GLY A 167 -7.76 9.83 11.08
N LEU A 168 -6.52 10.09 11.47
CA LEU A 168 -5.83 11.36 11.16
C LEU A 168 -5.67 11.57 9.65
N LEU A 169 -5.23 10.54 8.92
CA LEU A 169 -5.08 10.59 7.47
C LEU A 169 -6.43 10.79 6.78
N GLY A 170 -7.46 10.09 7.23
CA GLY A 170 -8.83 10.23 6.73
C GLY A 170 -9.35 11.66 6.88
N SER A 171 -9.20 12.25 8.07
CA SER A 171 -9.53 13.65 8.31
C SER A 171 -8.74 14.59 7.40
N ALA A 172 -7.43 14.36 7.23
CA ALA A 172 -6.62 15.15 6.30
C ALA A 172 -7.17 15.08 4.86
N ARG A 173 -7.61 13.90 4.39
CA ARG A 173 -8.19 13.72 3.05
C ARG A 173 -9.56 14.37 2.87
N LEU A 174 -10.37 14.46 3.92
CA LEU A 174 -11.61 15.22 3.89
C LEU A 174 -11.36 16.73 3.87
N LEU A 175 -10.29 17.21 4.51
CA LEU A 175 -9.98 18.64 4.62
C LEU A 175 -9.22 19.23 3.43
N THR A 176 -8.42 18.42 2.74
CA THR A 176 -7.47 18.91 1.71
C THR A 176 -7.70 18.32 0.32
N SER A 177 -8.76 17.55 0.12
CA SER A 177 -9.12 16.96 -1.16
C SER A 177 -10.63 16.87 -1.30
N ASP A 178 -11.14 16.69 -2.52
CA ASP A 178 -12.58 16.59 -2.80
C ASP A 178 -13.15 15.19 -2.47
N HIS A 179 -12.67 14.58 -1.40
CA HIS A 179 -13.10 13.25 -0.99
C HIS A 179 -14.31 13.31 -0.05
N THR A 180 -15.22 12.35 -0.20
CA THR A 180 -16.33 12.15 0.74
C THR A 180 -15.97 11.13 1.81
N GLN A 181 -16.70 11.14 2.94
CA GLN A 181 -16.53 10.15 4.01
C GLN A 181 -16.65 8.71 3.50
N ALA A 182 -17.61 8.46 2.60
CA ALA A 182 -17.77 7.15 1.97
C ALA A 182 -16.52 6.73 1.19
N GLN A 183 -15.91 7.64 0.41
CA GLN A 183 -14.68 7.33 -0.35
C GLN A 183 -13.49 7.02 0.55
N VAL A 184 -13.42 7.69 1.70
CA VAL A 184 -12.38 7.47 2.73
C VAL A 184 -12.57 6.11 3.39
N LEU A 185 -13.79 5.82 3.89
CA LEU A 185 -14.09 4.58 4.58
C LEU A 185 -13.98 3.35 3.65
N THR A 186 -14.54 3.42 2.44
CA THR A 186 -14.41 2.33 1.47
C THR A 186 -12.96 2.11 1.08
N GLY A 187 -12.15 3.17 0.95
CA GLY A 187 -10.71 3.02 0.73
C GLY A 187 -10.04 2.19 1.82
N ALA A 188 -10.27 2.55 3.08
CA ALA A 188 -9.70 1.84 4.23
C ALA A 188 -10.12 0.35 4.25
N LEU A 189 -11.41 0.07 4.04
CA LEU A 189 -11.94 -1.29 4.03
C LEU A 189 -11.39 -2.11 2.86
N VAL A 190 -11.35 -1.55 1.64
CA VAL A 190 -10.77 -2.23 0.47
C VAL A 190 -9.32 -2.60 0.75
N GLY A 191 -8.51 -1.65 1.23
CA GLY A 191 -7.12 -1.91 1.60
C GLY A 191 -7.00 -3.05 2.62
N ALA A 192 -7.71 -2.93 3.75
CA ALA A 192 -7.59 -3.87 4.85
C ALA A 192 -8.02 -5.29 4.47
N LEU A 193 -9.18 -5.45 3.84
CA LEU A 193 -9.71 -6.76 3.48
C LEU A 193 -8.85 -7.42 2.39
N CYS A 194 -8.41 -6.64 1.39
CA CYS A 194 -7.61 -7.17 0.29
C CYS A 194 -6.22 -7.62 0.73
N THR A 195 -5.65 -7.06 1.79
CA THR A 195 -4.36 -7.54 2.33
C THR A 195 -4.54 -8.61 3.40
N TYR A 196 -5.60 -8.52 4.21
CA TYR A 196 -5.84 -9.47 5.31
C TYR A 196 -6.09 -10.88 4.79
N PHE A 197 -7.08 -11.05 3.91
CA PHE A 197 -7.49 -12.39 3.47
C PHE A 197 -6.40 -13.16 2.73
N PRO A 198 -5.67 -12.60 1.75
CA PRO A 198 -4.60 -13.34 1.08
C PRO A 198 -3.50 -13.78 2.03
N VAL A 199 -3.13 -12.97 3.04
CA VAL A 199 -2.10 -13.36 4.02
C VAL A 199 -2.59 -14.48 4.92
N VAL A 200 -3.83 -14.41 5.42
CA VAL A 200 -4.40 -15.46 6.28
C VAL A 200 -4.66 -16.75 5.50
N LEU A 201 -5.26 -16.68 4.31
CA LEU A 201 -5.61 -17.85 3.51
C LEU A 201 -4.39 -18.47 2.82
N GLY A 202 -3.42 -17.65 2.41
CA GLY A 202 -2.16 -18.13 1.83
C GLY A 202 -1.25 -18.82 2.84
N TRP A 203 -1.57 -18.75 4.13
CA TRP A 203 -0.92 -19.51 5.20
C TRP A 203 -1.56 -20.88 5.44
N SER A 204 -2.85 -21.04 5.13
CA SER A 204 -3.62 -22.26 5.40
C SER A 204 -3.51 -23.36 4.32
N LEU A 205 -2.70 -23.15 3.29
CA LEU A 205 -2.47 -24.06 2.16
C LEU A 205 -0.98 -24.42 2.05
#